data_AF-A0A9X3CGG1-F1
#
_entry.id   AF-A0A9X3CGG1-F1
#
_cell.length_a   1.000
_cell.length_b   1.000
_cell.length_c   1.000
_cell.angle_alpha   90.00
_cell.angle_beta   90.00
_cell.angle_gamma   90.00
#
_symmetry.space_group_name_H-M   'P 1'
#
loop_
_entity.id
_entity.type
_entity.pdbx_description
1 polymer ?
#
loop_
_entity_poly.entity_id
_entity_poly.type
_entity_poly.pdbx_seq_one_letter_code
_entity_poly.pdbx_strand_id
1 'polypeptide(L)'
;MTILITRDEVIQCVKQELELTGVVDQKHAAPDLSQLLPELKYIIVEALLLHTRGNQALAARMLGVNRGTLRKIYKQGFKNGS
;
A
#
# COMPACT_ATOMS: atom_id res chain seq x y z
N MET A 1 6.11 12.06 -14.30
CA MET A 1 6.26 10.78 -15.02
C MET A 1 5.37 9.78 -14.31
N THR A 2 4.26 9.36 -14.91
CA THR A 2 3.38 8.35 -14.30
C THR A 2 3.95 6.99 -14.66
N ILE A 3 4.55 6.29 -13.71
CA ILE A 3 5.02 4.93 -13.93
C ILE A 3 3.76 4.06 -13.98
N LEU A 4 3.49 3.47 -15.14
CA LEU A 4 2.45 2.47 -15.31
C LEU A 4 3.04 1.14 -14.87
N ILE A 5 2.61 0.66 -13.70
CA ILE A 5 2.88 -0.70 -13.25
C ILE A 5 1.64 -1.56 -13.57
N THR A 6 1.86 -2.71 -14.20
CA THR A 6 0.81 -3.69 -14.48
C THR A 6 0.47 -4.48 -13.21
N ARG A 7 -0.69 -5.13 -13.22
CA ARG A 7 -1.11 -6.00 -12.11
C ARG A 7 -0.09 -7.11 -11.82
N ASP A 8 0.50 -7.69 -12.86
CA ASP A 8 1.43 -8.79 -12.72
C ASP A 8 2.77 -8.32 -12.14
N GLU A 9 3.25 -7.13 -12.53
CA GLU A 9 4.44 -6.52 -11.93
C GLU A 9 4.23 -6.22 -10.44
N VAL A 10 3.07 -5.69 -10.04
CA VAL A 10 2.74 -5.51 -8.61
C VAL A 10 2.79 -6.83 -7.85
N ILE A 11 2.20 -7.90 -8.43
CA ILE A 11 2.20 -9.22 -7.80
C ILE A 11 3.62 -9.77 -7.65
N GLN A 12 4.47 -9.60 -8.67
CA GLN A 12 5.86 -10.05 -8.60
C GLN A 12 6.66 -9.29 -7.54
N CYS A 13 6.52 -7.96 -7.46
CA CYS A 13 7.18 -7.18 -6.41
C CYS A 13 6.77 -7.63 -5.00
N VAL A 14 5.47 -7.88 -4.78
CA VAL A 14 4.98 -8.36 -3.48
C VAL A 14 5.52 -9.75 -3.15
N LYS A 15 5.57 -10.67 -4.12
CA LYS A 15 6.13 -12.01 -3.90
C LYS A 15 7.62 -11.97 -3.53
N GLN A 16 8.40 -11.17 -4.26
CA GLN A 16 9.82 -10.98 -3.98
C GLN A 16 10.06 -10.45 -2.57
N GLU A 17 9.28 -9.46 -2.13
CA GLU A 17 9.40 -8.91 -0.77
C GLU A 17 9.09 -9.97 0.31
N LEU A 18 8.10 -10.83 0.07
CA LEU A 18 7.75 -11.92 0.99
C LEU A 18 8.84 -13.00 1.07
N GLU A 19 9.48 -13.31 -0.06
CA GLU A 19 10.64 -14.21 -0.11
C GLU A 19 11.83 -13.62 0.67
N LEU A 20 12.13 -12.33 0.47
CA LEU A 20 13.23 -11.63 1.14
C LEU A 20 13.04 -11.51 2.66
N THR A 21 11.82 -11.32 3.12
CA THR A 21 11.50 -11.23 4.55
C THR A 21 11.53 -12.57 5.28
N GLY A 22 11.82 -13.68 4.58
CA GLY A 22 11.90 -15.02 5.18
C GLY A 22 10.54 -15.57 5.65
N VAL A 23 9.45 -14.94 5.23
CA VAL A 23 8.08 -15.34 5.59
C VAL A 23 7.64 -16.58 4.80
N VAL A 24 8.36 -16.91 3.71
CA VAL A 24 8.16 -18.12 2.90
C VAL A 24 8.93 -19.30 3.49
N ASP A 25 8.66 -19.64 4.75
CA ASP A 25 9.00 -20.96 5.27
C ASP A 25 7.87 -21.93 4.92
N GLN A 26 8.23 -23.01 4.21
CA GLN A 26 7.37 -23.96 3.47
C GLN A 26 6.31 -24.73 4.29
N LYS A 27 6.01 -24.32 5.52
CA LYS A 27 5.06 -24.99 6.42
C LYS A 27 3.92 -24.11 6.96
N HIS A 28 3.93 -22.80 6.74
CA HIS A 28 2.86 -21.92 7.21
C HIS A 28 2.01 -21.40 6.05
N ALA A 29 0.76 -21.87 5.96
CA ALA A 29 -0.20 -21.52 4.91
C ALA A 29 -0.67 -20.05 4.93
N ALA A 30 -0.13 -19.21 5.83
CA ALA A 30 -0.51 -17.82 5.97
C ALA A 30 0.76 -16.97 6.24
N PRO A 31 1.33 -16.31 5.22
CA PRO A 31 2.45 -15.40 5.43
C PRO A 31 2.02 -14.25 6.34
N ASP A 32 2.86 -13.86 7.29
CA ASP A 32 2.62 -12.66 8.10
C ASP A 32 2.86 -11.40 7.24
N LEU A 33 1.79 -10.66 6.99
CA LEU A 33 1.80 -9.43 6.19
C LEU A 33 1.71 -8.18 7.07
N SER A 34 1.85 -8.31 8.39
CA SER A 34 1.62 -7.21 9.34
C SER A 34 2.57 -6.03 9.13
N GLN A 35 3.78 -6.28 8.62
CA GLN A 35 4.78 -5.26 8.26
C GLN A 35 4.50 -4.65 6.88
N LEU A 36 4.19 -5.48 5.88
CA LEU A 36 4.06 -5.07 4.48
C LEU A 36 2.76 -4.31 4.16
N LEU A 37 1.62 -4.76 4.71
CA LEU A 37 0.32 -4.19 4.37
C LEU A 37 0.15 -2.71 4.78
N PRO A 38 0.62 -2.26 5.97
CA PRO A 38 0.57 -0.85 6.32
C PRO A 38 1.33 0.05 5.34
N GLU A 39 2.52 -0.36 4.93
CA GLU A 39 3.37 0.39 4.01
C GLU A 39 2.74 0.45 2.61
N LEU A 40 2.30 -0.68 2.07
CA LEU A 40 1.63 -0.73 0.78
C LEU A 40 0.36 0.15 0.75
N LYS A 41 -0.44 0.11 1.81
CA LYS A 41 -1.62 0.97 1.96
C LYS A 41 -1.25 2.45 1.98
N TYR A 42 -0.17 2.82 2.67
CA TYR A 42 0.32 4.20 2.71
C TYR A 42 0.74 4.68 1.32
N ILE A 43 1.58 3.91 0.61
CA ILE A 43 2.07 4.26 -0.74
C ILE A 43 0.91 4.47 -1.72
N ILE A 44 -0.10 3.58 -1.70
CA ILE A 44 -1.29 3.73 -2.56
C ILE A 44 -2.06 5.01 -2.24
N VAL A 45 -2.25 5.30 -0.95
CA VAL A 45 -2.95 6.52 -0.52
C VAL A 45 -2.15 7.78 -0.87
N GLU A 46 -0.84 7.77 -0.66
CA GLU A 46 0.04 8.88 -1.00
C GLU A 46 0.04 9.15 -2.52
N ALA A 47 0.18 8.12 -3.34
CA ALA A 47 0.13 8.23 -4.79
C ALA A 47 -1.19 8.85 -5.28
N LEU A 48 -2.32 8.44 -4.71
CA LEU A 48 -3.63 9.01 -5.05
C LEU A 48 -3.79 10.45 -4.53
N LEU A 49 -3.26 10.77 -3.36
CA LEU A 49 -3.25 12.15 -2.87
C LEU A 49 -2.40 13.05 -3.78
N LEU A 50 -1.23 12.60 -4.23
CA LEU A 50 -0.41 13.33 -5.21
C LEU A 50 -1.15 13.50 -6.54
N HIS A 51 -1.74 12.43 -7.08
CA HIS A 51 -2.50 12.47 -8.32
C HIS A 51 -3.68 13.44 -8.25
N THR A 52 -4.36 13.49 -7.10
CA THR A 52 -5.53 14.36 -6.87
C THR A 52 -5.18 15.71 -6.25
N ARG A 53 -3.89 16.07 -6.19
CA ARG A 53 -3.39 17.34 -5.62
C ARG A 53 -3.88 17.61 -4.19
N GLY A 54 -3.87 16.58 -3.35
CA GLY A 54 -4.29 16.60 -1.96
C GLY A 54 -5.80 16.52 -1.74
N ASN A 55 -6.61 16.37 -2.79
CA ASN A 55 -8.06 16.25 -2.64
C ASN A 55 -8.47 14.88 -2.06
N GLN A 56 -8.53 14.80 -0.73
CA GLN A 56 -8.86 13.56 0.00
C GLN A 56 -10.21 12.96 -0.41
N ALA A 57 -11.21 13.79 -0.75
CA ALA A 57 -12.52 13.30 -1.16
C ALA A 57 -12.45 12.63 -2.54
N LEU A 58 -11.71 13.21 -3.49
CA LEU A 58 -11.49 12.61 -4.80
C LEU A 58 -10.63 11.34 -4.69
N ALA A 59 -9.52 11.38 -3.95
CA ALA A 59 -8.67 10.21 -3.74
C ALA A 59 -9.44 9.04 -3.10
N ALA A 60 -10.27 9.31 -2.09
CA ALA A 60 -11.07 8.29 -1.42
C ALA A 60 -12.12 7.68 -2.36
N ARG A 61 -12.75 8.50 -3.22
CA ARG A 61 -13.66 8.01 -4.26
C ARG A 61 -12.95 7.14 -5.30
N MET A 62 -11.77 7.55 -5.77
CA MET A 62 -10.97 6.78 -6.73
C MET A 62 -10.50 5.44 -6.15
N LEU A 63 -10.12 5.41 -4.87
CA LEU A 63 -9.71 4.19 -4.17
C LEU A 63 -10.89 3.29 -3.77
N GLY A 64 -12.11 3.80 -3.79
CA GLY A 64 -13.30 3.06 -3.34
C GLY A 64 -13.39 2.89 -1.81
N VAL A 65 -12.86 3.83 -1.03
CA VAL A 65 -12.88 3.79 0.44
C VAL A 65 -13.54 5.02 1.06
N ASN A 66 -13.93 4.91 2.32
CA ASN A 66 -14.38 6.08 3.08
C ASN A 66 -13.22 7.09 3.27
N ARG A 67 -13.52 8.40 3.17
CA ARG A 67 -12.54 9.49 3.39
C ARG A 67 -11.85 9.38 4.76
N GLY A 68 -12.59 8.99 5.80
CA GLY A 68 -12.05 8.77 7.15
C GLY A 68 -11.02 7.64 7.20
N THR A 69 -11.26 6.55 6.45
CA THR A 69 -10.31 5.44 6.30
C THR A 69 -9.04 5.89 5.59
N LEU A 70 -9.17 6.61 4.47
CA LEU A 70 -8.02 7.17 3.74
C LEU A 70 -7.16 8.06 4.65
N ARG A 71 -7.80 8.99 5.38
CA ARG A 71 -7.11 9.88 6.33
C ARG A 71 -6.41 9.09 7.44
N LYS A 72 -7.02 8.01 7.94
CA LYS A 72 -6.41 7.15 8.97
C LYS A 72 -5.16 6.46 8.44
N ILE A 73 -5.22 5.86 7.26
CA ILE A 73 -4.08 5.21 6.59
C ILE A 73 -2.94 6.20 6.38
N TYR A 74 -3.22 7.38 5.82
CA TYR A 74 -2.19 8.40 5.57
C TYR A 74 -1.48 8.84 6.85
N LYS A 75 -2.24 9.09 7.92
CA LYS A 75 -1.68 9.47 9.23
C LYS A 75 -0.88 8.36 9.90
N GLN A 76 -1.23 7.10 9.67
CA GLN A 76 -0.51 5.96 10.25
C GLN A 76 0.84 5.75 9.57
N GLY A 77 0.89 5.79 8.24
CA GLY A 77 2.15 5.65 7.51
C GLY A 77 3.12 6.82 7.72
N PHE A 78 2.61 8.05 7.81
CA PHE A 78 3.44 9.23 8.11
C PHE A 78 4.21 9.11 9.43
N LYS A 79 3.63 8.47 10.45
CA LYS A 79 4.27 8.29 11.76
C LYS A 79 5.36 7.23 11.80
N ASN A 80 5.38 6.31 10.84
CA ASN A 80 6.32 5.20 10.82
C ASN A 80 7.61 5.51 10.04
N GLY A 81 7.66 6.64 9.33
CA GLY A 81 8.83 7.10 8.56
C GLY A 81 9.49 8.37 9.12
N SER A 82 9.19 8.76 10.37
CA SER A 82 9.82 9.87 11.11
C SER A 82 10.62 9.36 12.29
#